data_AF-A2XXI4-F1
#
_entry.id   AF-A2XXI4-F1
#
_cell.length_a   1.000
_cell.length_b   1.000
_cell.length_c   1.000
_cell.angle_alpha   90.00
_cell.angle_beta   90.00
_cell.angle_gamma   90.00
#
_symmetry.space_group_name_H-M   'P 1'
#
loop_
_entity.id
_entity.type
_entity.pdbx_description
1 polymer ?
#
loop_
_entity_poly.entity_id
_entity_poly.type
_entity_poly.pdbx_seq_one_letter_code
_entity_poly.pdbx_strand_id
1 'polypeptide(L)'
;MMEVTGRILAPPTLELGTGTSRGQTFKFTIHQDGCQWNWKLKKYDKRVVAHGGTLNCWGVVDFSEGDLESKFIDKVVRKCSALGMVMTRKPCYEHVSNMEVLSDPKSLRDALIEAKRAAEEEDKKLQLLFCPMLNRCHGYKTLKLMCETELLEHRRKTRRKTTGPVHYQPCSEDQRQDRG
;
A
#
# COMPACT_ATOMS: atom_id res chain seq x y z
N MET A 1 -41.59 -18.59 -16.21
CA MET A 1 -40.50 -18.79 -15.23
C MET A 1 -40.27 -20.28 -15.12
N MET A 2 -39.03 -20.76 -15.10
CA MET A 2 -38.72 -22.18 -14.96
C MET A 2 -38.26 -22.44 -13.53
N GLU A 3 -38.83 -23.44 -12.87
CA GLU A 3 -38.48 -23.79 -11.50
C GLU A 3 -37.13 -24.51 -11.48
N VAL A 4 -36.27 -24.12 -10.56
CA VAL A 4 -34.94 -24.71 -10.38
C VAL A 4 -34.67 -24.95 -8.91
N THR A 5 -34.05 -26.08 -8.59
CA THR A 5 -33.64 -26.41 -7.21
C THR A 5 -32.32 -25.72 -6.89
N GLY A 6 -32.37 -24.71 -6.01
CA GLY A 6 -31.20 -24.07 -5.44
C GLY A 6 -30.73 -24.71 -4.12
N ARG A 7 -29.51 -24.36 -3.68
CA ARG A 7 -29.01 -24.66 -2.33
C ARG A 7 -28.42 -23.40 -1.71
N ILE A 8 -28.65 -23.20 -0.40
CA ILE A 8 -28.05 -22.11 0.38
C ILE A 8 -26.88 -22.68 1.16
N LEU A 9 -25.68 -22.11 0.96
CA LEU A 9 -24.49 -22.49 1.71
C LEU A 9 -24.47 -21.76 3.06
N ALA A 10 -23.95 -22.44 4.08
CA ALA A 10 -23.73 -21.81 5.39
C ALA A 10 -22.66 -20.71 5.31
N PRO A 11 -22.77 -19.64 6.11
CA PRO A 11 -21.75 -18.59 6.16
C PRO A 11 -20.39 -19.14 6.63
N PRO A 12 -19.27 -18.65 6.07
CA PRO A 12 -17.96 -19.02 6.56
C PRO A 12 -17.71 -18.42 7.96
N THR A 13 -16.79 -19.05 8.70
CA THR A 13 -16.23 -18.46 9.92
C THR A 13 -15.05 -17.58 9.55
N LEU A 14 -14.98 -16.38 10.10
CA LEU A 14 -13.90 -15.42 9.86
C LEU A 14 -12.81 -15.53 10.93
N GLU A 15 -11.58 -15.19 10.57
CA GLU A 15 -10.47 -15.03 11.52
C GLU A 15 -10.20 -13.54 11.73
N LEU A 16 -10.27 -13.09 12.98
CA LEU A 16 -10.08 -11.69 13.38
C LEU A 16 -9.03 -11.59 14.49
N GLY A 17 -8.37 -10.44 14.65
CA GLY A 17 -7.43 -10.23 15.74
C GLY A 17 -8.12 -9.83 17.05
N THR A 18 -7.52 -10.19 18.20
CA THR A 18 -8.09 -9.98 19.55
C THR A 18 -7.85 -8.59 20.12
N GLY A 19 -7.01 -7.76 19.47
CA GLY A 19 -6.76 -6.37 19.87
C GLY A 19 -5.94 -6.17 21.16
N THR A 20 -5.67 -7.24 21.91
CA THR A 20 -4.95 -7.26 23.19
C THR A 20 -3.47 -7.64 23.05
N SER A 21 -3.13 -8.48 22.07
CA SER A 21 -1.76 -8.89 21.76
C SER A 21 -1.55 -9.04 20.25
N ARG A 22 -0.37 -8.65 19.75
CA ARG A 22 -0.05 -8.78 18.32
C ARG A 22 0.01 -10.26 17.94
N GLY A 23 -0.76 -10.65 16.93
CA GLY A 23 -0.74 -11.99 16.35
C GLY A 23 -1.71 -12.99 16.99
N GLN A 24 -2.41 -12.65 18.07
CA GLN A 24 -3.53 -13.47 18.52
C GLN A 24 -4.77 -13.21 17.68
N THR A 25 -5.36 -14.29 17.20
CA THR A 25 -6.59 -14.29 16.43
C THR A 25 -7.66 -15.13 17.10
N PHE A 26 -8.91 -14.90 16.71
CA PHE A 26 -10.07 -15.67 17.14
C PHE A 26 -11.01 -15.92 15.96
N LYS A 27 -11.81 -16.97 16.08
CA LYS A 27 -12.84 -17.33 15.11
C LYS A 27 -14.12 -16.55 15.39
N PHE A 28 -14.62 -15.85 14.37
CA PHE A 28 -15.87 -15.10 14.41
C PHE A 28 -16.90 -15.71 13.46
N THR A 29 -18.02 -16.15 14.02
CA THR A 29 -19.16 -16.66 13.26
C THR A 29 -20.11 -15.51 12.91
N ILE A 30 -20.53 -15.43 11.65
CA ILE A 30 -21.48 -14.42 11.17
C ILE A 30 -22.90 -14.88 11.57
N HIS A 31 -23.51 -14.16 12.51
CA HIS A 31 -24.84 -14.49 13.03
C HIS A 31 -25.99 -13.65 12.40
N GLN A 32 -25.68 -12.65 11.57
CA GLN A 32 -26.68 -11.74 11.01
C GLN A 32 -27.28 -12.28 9.71
N ASP A 33 -28.59 -12.04 9.53
CA ASP A 33 -29.31 -12.33 8.30
C ASP A 33 -28.66 -11.60 7.11
N GLY A 34 -28.40 -12.34 6.03
CA GLY A 34 -27.77 -11.80 4.82
C GLY A 34 -26.23 -11.84 4.80
N CYS A 35 -25.59 -12.57 5.73
CA CYS A 35 -24.13 -12.78 5.75
C CYS A 35 -23.31 -11.49 5.88
N GLN A 36 -23.89 -10.43 6.45
CA GLN A 36 -23.21 -9.15 6.64
C GLN A 36 -22.46 -9.10 7.99
N TRP A 37 -21.34 -8.39 7.99
CA TRP A 37 -20.54 -8.13 9.19
C TRP A 37 -19.74 -6.83 8.99
N ASN A 38 -19.29 -6.21 10.07
CA ASN A 38 -18.44 -5.02 10.02
C ASN A 38 -17.51 -4.94 11.24
N TRP A 39 -16.62 -3.94 11.24
CA TRP A 39 -15.63 -3.72 12.31
C TRP A 39 -16.21 -3.15 13.62
N LYS A 40 -17.46 -2.69 13.62
CA LYS A 40 -18.13 -2.07 14.77
C LYS A 40 -18.95 -3.13 15.51
N LEU A 41 -18.41 -3.69 16.59
CA LEU A 41 -19.21 -4.39 17.60
C LEU A 41 -19.26 -3.60 18.91
N LYS A 42 -20.18 -4.00 19.79
CA LYS A 42 -20.46 -3.39 21.10
C LYS A 42 -19.16 -3.10 21.86
N LYS A 43 -19.20 -2.04 22.68
CA LYS A 43 -18.14 -1.36 23.46
C LYS A 43 -17.02 -2.22 24.09
N TYR A 44 -17.21 -3.53 24.23
CA TYR A 44 -16.33 -4.45 24.94
C TYR A 44 -15.61 -5.49 24.05
N ASP A 45 -15.99 -5.63 22.76
CA ASP A 45 -15.33 -6.54 21.80
C ASP A 45 -14.51 -5.75 20.77
N LYS A 46 -13.25 -5.46 21.09
CA LYS A 46 -12.34 -4.78 20.15
C LYS A 46 -11.85 -5.77 19.09
N ARG A 47 -12.47 -5.72 17.91
CA ARG A 47 -12.03 -6.47 16.72
C ARG A 47 -10.97 -5.68 15.99
N VAL A 48 -9.88 -6.33 15.64
CA VAL A 48 -8.82 -5.77 14.80
C VAL A 48 -8.59 -6.69 13.60
N VAL A 49 -7.83 -6.23 12.62
CA VAL A 49 -7.43 -7.11 11.51
C VAL A 49 -6.56 -8.25 12.07
N ALA A 50 -6.71 -9.46 11.52
CA ALA A 50 -5.95 -10.64 11.99
C ALA A 50 -4.42 -10.40 11.94
N HIS A 51 -3.96 -9.72 10.88
CA HIS A 51 -2.56 -9.38 10.68
C HIS A 51 -2.41 -7.89 10.34
N GLY A 52 -2.27 -7.06 11.38
CA GLY A 52 -2.05 -5.63 11.23
C GLY A 52 -0.64 -5.35 10.73
N GLY A 53 -0.53 -4.74 9.54
CA GLY A 53 0.74 -4.29 9.00
C GLY A 53 1.32 -3.09 9.74
N THR A 54 2.60 -2.82 9.46
CA THR A 54 3.31 -1.63 9.94
C THR A 54 3.49 -0.63 8.80
N LEU A 55 3.03 0.60 9.02
CA LEU A 55 3.12 1.73 8.10
C LEU A 55 4.00 2.83 8.72
N ASN A 56 5.30 2.71 8.50
CA ASN A 56 6.32 3.60 9.05
C ASN A 56 6.61 4.81 8.13
N CYS A 57 6.47 4.63 6.82
CA CYS A 57 6.77 5.64 5.82
C CYS A 57 5.56 5.78 4.88
N TRP A 58 4.78 6.83 5.07
CA TRP A 58 3.55 7.11 4.33
C TRP A 58 3.41 8.62 4.12
N GLY A 59 2.64 9.03 3.12
CA GLY A 59 2.47 10.45 2.80
C GLY A 59 1.07 10.85 2.37
N VAL A 60 0.88 12.15 2.14
CA VAL A 60 -0.34 12.75 1.63
C VAL A 60 0.00 13.70 0.48
N VAL A 61 -0.65 13.53 -0.67
CA VAL A 61 -0.78 14.57 -1.70
C VAL A 61 -2.24 15.00 -1.70
N ASP A 62 -2.52 16.13 -1.07
CA ASP A 62 -3.88 16.64 -0.92
C ASP A 62 -4.31 17.41 -2.17
N PHE A 63 -5.13 16.78 -3.00
CA PHE A 63 -5.76 17.44 -4.15
C PHE A 63 -7.10 18.10 -3.79
N SER A 64 -7.44 18.25 -2.50
CA SER A 64 -8.63 18.97 -2.07
C SER A 64 -8.42 20.49 -1.95
N GLU A 65 -7.31 21.01 -2.47
CA GLU A 65 -6.99 22.45 -2.44
C GLU A 65 -6.94 23.01 -1.01
N GLY A 66 -6.55 22.17 -0.05
CA GLY A 66 -6.47 22.54 1.36
C GLY A 66 -7.81 22.49 2.11
N ASP A 67 -8.90 22.05 1.47
CA ASP A 67 -10.20 21.79 2.12
C ASP A 67 -10.19 20.51 2.99
N LEU A 68 -9.04 19.83 3.05
CA LEU A 68 -8.86 18.68 3.91
C LEU A 68 -9.03 19.11 5.37
N GLU A 69 -9.91 18.41 6.09
CA GLU A 69 -10.09 18.66 7.52
C GLU A 69 -8.72 18.67 8.23
N SER A 70 -8.44 19.68 9.05
CA SER A 70 -7.18 19.81 9.81
C SER A 70 -6.84 18.59 10.69
N LYS A 71 -7.84 17.74 10.96
CA LYS A 71 -7.72 16.51 11.75
C LYS A 71 -7.65 15.25 10.89
N PHE A 72 -7.56 15.33 9.56
CA PHE A 72 -7.58 14.18 8.65
C PHE A 72 -6.47 13.18 8.98
N ILE A 73 -5.22 13.64 9.02
CA ILE A 73 -4.04 12.82 9.36
C ILE A 73 -4.24 12.12 10.70
N ASP A 74 -4.61 12.89 11.73
CA ASP A 74 -4.87 12.38 13.07
C ASP A 74 -6.01 11.34 13.09
N LYS A 75 -7.09 11.56 12.32
CA LYS A 75 -8.22 10.62 12.20
C LYS A 75 -7.79 9.33 11.49
N VAL A 76 -6.99 9.41 10.43
CA VAL A 76 -6.47 8.24 9.71
C VAL A 76 -5.58 7.41 10.63
N VAL A 77 -4.58 8.02 11.26
CA VAL A 77 -3.67 7.33 12.19
C VAL A 77 -4.46 6.64 13.30
N ARG A 78 -5.39 7.36 13.95
CA ARG A 78 -6.22 6.79 15.02
C ARG A 78 -7.07 5.61 14.53
N LYS A 79 -7.69 5.71 13.35
CA LYS A 79 -8.51 4.62 12.79
C LYS A 79 -7.66 3.39 12.45
N CYS A 80 -6.52 3.56 11.80
CA CYS A 80 -5.60 2.47 11.49
C CYS A 80 -5.08 1.79 12.76
N SER A 81 -4.69 2.57 13.77
CA SER A 81 -4.28 2.02 15.07
C SER A 81 -5.41 1.32 15.82
N ALA A 82 -6.64 1.83 15.74
CA ALA A 82 -7.80 1.16 16.31
C ALA A 82 -8.08 -0.19 15.66
N LEU A 83 -7.75 -0.34 14.37
CA LEU A 83 -7.84 -1.58 13.60
C LEU A 83 -6.63 -2.52 13.80
N GLY A 84 -5.70 -2.20 14.70
CA GLY A 84 -4.53 -3.03 15.00
C GLY A 84 -3.33 -2.86 14.08
N MET A 85 -3.35 -1.86 13.20
CA MET A 85 -2.17 -1.49 12.39
C MET A 85 -1.23 -0.59 13.20
N VAL A 86 0.08 -0.71 12.94
CA VAL A 86 1.08 0.20 13.49
C VAL A 86 1.29 1.29 12.46
N MET A 87 1.08 2.55 12.83
CA MET A 87 1.20 3.66 11.89
C MET A 87 1.97 4.80 12.55
N THR A 88 3.00 5.32 11.87
CA THR A 88 3.72 6.51 12.34
C THR A 88 2.77 7.71 12.35
N ARG A 89 2.84 8.52 13.41
CA ARG A 89 1.91 9.64 13.60
C ARG A 89 2.06 10.74 12.56
N LYS A 90 3.29 11.02 12.16
CA LYS A 90 3.59 12.02 11.13
C LYS A 90 3.83 11.32 9.79
N PRO A 91 3.24 11.81 8.69
CA PRO A 91 3.64 11.37 7.36
C PRO A 91 5.08 11.80 7.08
N CYS A 92 5.77 11.06 6.21
CA CYS A 92 7.09 11.45 5.69
C CYS A 92 7.00 12.47 4.56
N TYR A 93 5.79 12.71 4.03
CA TYR A 93 5.54 13.70 2.99
C TYR A 93 4.11 14.21 3.09
N GLU A 94 3.95 15.53 3.02
CA GLU A 94 2.65 16.20 2.99
C GLU A 94 2.75 17.36 2.01
N HIS A 95 1.86 17.40 1.02
CA HIS A 95 1.83 18.44 0.01
C HIS A 95 0.40 18.73 -0.41
N VAL A 96 0.03 20.00 -0.46
CA VAL A 96 -1.25 20.46 -1.00
C VAL A 96 -1.07 20.78 -2.48
N SER A 97 -1.99 20.28 -3.30
CA SER A 97 -1.99 20.39 -4.75
C SER A 97 -3.40 20.71 -5.26
N ASN A 98 -3.48 21.12 -6.52
CA ASN A 98 -4.75 21.48 -7.16
C ASN A 98 -5.34 20.30 -7.93
N MET A 99 -6.66 20.25 -8.08
CA MET A 99 -7.33 19.20 -8.87
C MET A 99 -6.88 19.17 -10.34
N GLU A 100 -6.42 20.29 -10.89
CA GLU A 100 -5.90 20.41 -12.27
C GLU A 100 -4.67 19.51 -12.51
N VAL A 101 -3.85 19.28 -11.48
CA VAL A 101 -2.67 18.40 -11.56
C VAL A 101 -3.07 16.98 -11.94
N LEU A 102 -4.25 16.51 -11.50
CA LEU A 102 -4.74 15.18 -11.86
C LEU A 102 -5.06 15.05 -13.36
N SER A 103 -5.33 16.16 -14.04
CA SER A 103 -5.69 16.17 -15.47
C SER A 103 -4.47 16.27 -16.38
N ASP A 104 -3.32 16.70 -15.86
CA ASP A 104 -2.04 16.69 -16.59
C ASP A 104 -1.16 15.52 -16.13
N PRO A 105 -0.96 14.49 -16.97
CA PRO A 105 -0.11 13.34 -16.63
C PRO A 105 1.31 13.73 -16.21
N LYS A 106 1.89 14.77 -16.80
CA LYS A 106 3.26 15.18 -16.46
C LYS A 106 3.32 15.77 -15.06
N SER A 107 2.50 16.76 -14.75
CA SER A 107 2.45 17.36 -13.42
C SER A 107 2.10 16.34 -12.33
N LEU A 108 1.17 15.42 -12.62
CA LEU A 108 0.83 14.34 -11.70
C LEU A 108 2.02 13.44 -11.41
N ARG A 109 2.76 13.06 -12.45
CA ARG A 109 3.96 12.24 -12.32
C ARG A 109 5.02 12.93 -11.47
N ASP A 110 5.25 14.22 -11.69
CA ASP A 110 6.22 15.00 -10.94
C ASP A 110 5.85 15.02 -9.45
N ALA A 111 4.59 15.35 -9.10
CA ALA A 111 4.10 15.34 -7.71
C ALA A 111 4.29 13.96 -7.03
N LEU A 112 4.04 12.86 -7.74
CA LEU A 112 4.23 11.51 -7.20
C LEU A 112 5.71 11.14 -7.04
N ILE A 113 6.59 11.61 -7.93
CA ILE A 113 8.04 11.44 -7.81
C ILE A 113 8.57 12.20 -6.59
N GLU A 114 8.08 13.41 -6.33
CA GLU A 114 8.49 14.18 -5.15
C GLU A 114 8.14 13.45 -3.86
N ALA A 115 6.92 12.93 -3.74
CA ALA A 115 6.50 12.15 -2.59
C ALA A 115 7.38 10.92 -2.36
N LYS A 116 7.80 10.25 -3.44
CA LYS A 116 8.71 9.11 -3.38
C LYS A 116 10.12 9.55 -2.98
N ARG A 117 10.63 10.63 -3.56
CA ARG A 117 11.95 11.19 -3.26
C ARG A 117 12.09 11.59 -1.79
N ALA A 118 11.06 12.22 -1.22
CA ALA A 118 11.04 12.58 0.20
C ALA A 118 11.21 11.36 1.14
N ALA A 119 10.65 10.21 0.77
CA ALA A 119 10.90 8.97 1.51
C ALA A 119 12.34 8.46 1.34
N GLU A 120 12.87 8.53 0.11
CA GLU A 120 14.23 8.07 -0.22
C GLU A 120 15.31 8.94 0.45
N GLU A 121 15.06 10.23 0.66
CA GLU A 121 15.94 11.15 1.41
C GLU A 121 16.12 10.74 2.88
N GLU A 122 15.14 10.05 3.46
CA GLU A 122 15.22 9.47 4.81
C GLU A 122 15.70 8.00 4.81
N ASP A 123 16.24 7.50 3.70
CA ASP A 123 16.59 6.08 3.47
C ASP A 123 15.41 5.12 3.75
N LYS A 124 14.19 5.59 3.46
CA LYS A 124 12.95 4.82 3.62
C LYS A 124 12.30 4.57 2.27
N LYS A 125 11.44 3.55 2.25
CA LYS A 125 10.55 3.29 1.12
C LYS A 125 9.16 3.78 1.44
N LEU A 126 8.61 4.67 0.61
CA LEU A 126 7.20 5.05 0.69
C LEU A 126 6.31 3.79 0.57
N GLN A 127 5.49 3.53 1.59
CA GLN A 127 4.65 2.33 1.70
C GLN A 127 3.20 2.58 1.28
N LEU A 128 2.70 3.80 1.51
CA LEU A 128 1.35 4.22 1.17
C LEU A 128 1.33 5.74 0.92
N LEU A 129 0.55 6.16 -0.07
CA LEU A 129 0.28 7.55 -0.33
C LEU A 129 -1.23 7.77 -0.32
N PHE A 130 -1.70 8.69 0.52
CA PHE A 130 -3.08 9.17 0.48
C PHE A 130 -3.18 10.31 -0.52
N CYS A 131 -4.18 10.24 -1.40
CA CYS A 131 -4.50 11.30 -2.34
C CYS A 131 -5.95 11.74 -2.15
N PRO A 132 -6.28 12.50 -1.08
CA PRO A 132 -7.59 13.14 -0.98
C PRO A 132 -7.87 14.00 -2.21
N MET A 133 -9.12 14.04 -2.66
CA MET A 133 -9.55 14.80 -3.83
C MET A 133 -10.84 15.53 -3.48
N LEU A 134 -10.98 16.79 -3.94
CA LEU A 134 -12.19 17.58 -3.69
C LEU A 134 -13.42 16.94 -4.33
N ASN A 135 -13.26 16.45 -5.56
CA ASN A 135 -14.34 15.90 -6.38
C ASN A 135 -13.87 14.66 -7.13
N ARG A 136 -14.82 13.91 -7.71
CA ARG A 136 -14.49 12.87 -8.68
C ARG A 136 -13.83 13.51 -9.90
N CYS A 137 -12.67 12.99 -10.30
CA CYS A 137 -11.92 13.48 -11.46
C CYS A 137 -11.55 12.32 -12.38
N HIS A 138 -11.56 12.55 -13.70
CA HIS A 138 -11.14 11.55 -14.69
C HIS A 138 -9.66 11.16 -14.52
N GLY A 139 -8.85 12.12 -14.05
CA GLY A 139 -7.44 11.96 -13.72
C GLY A 139 -7.13 10.87 -12.67
N TYR A 140 -8.14 10.43 -11.90
CA TYR A 140 -7.99 9.31 -10.97
C TYR A 140 -7.49 8.03 -11.65
N LYS A 141 -7.91 7.76 -12.90
CA LYS A 141 -7.44 6.59 -13.65
C LYS A 141 -5.94 6.69 -13.93
N THR A 142 -5.48 7.87 -14.33
CA THR A 142 -4.07 8.17 -14.59
C THR A 142 -3.24 8.05 -13.30
N LEU A 143 -3.73 8.64 -12.19
CA LEU A 143 -3.12 8.51 -10.86
C LEU A 143 -2.93 7.04 -10.48
N LYS A 144 -4.00 6.23 -10.59
CA LYS A 144 -3.94 4.81 -10.24
C LYS A 144 -2.97 4.05 -11.13
N LEU A 145 -3.02 4.27 -12.45
CA LEU A 145 -2.09 3.66 -13.39
C LEU A 145 -0.64 3.99 -13.01
N MET A 146 -0.29 5.25 -12.82
CA MET A 146 1.08 5.67 -12.49
C MET A 146 1.60 5.09 -11.17
N CYS A 147 0.77 5.06 -10.12
CA CYS A 147 1.13 4.47 -8.84
C CYS A 147 1.31 2.95 -8.90
N GLU A 148 0.52 2.26 -9.72
CA GLU A 148 0.51 0.79 -9.79
C GLU A 148 1.50 0.23 -10.83
N THR A 149 1.87 1.00 -11.86
CA THR A 149 2.80 0.55 -12.92
C THR A 149 4.11 1.32 -12.91
N GLU A 150 4.07 2.61 -13.24
CA GLU A 150 5.25 3.38 -13.62
C GLU A 150 6.24 3.63 -12.47
N LEU A 151 5.72 3.92 -11.27
CA LEU A 151 6.56 4.22 -10.10
C LEU A 151 7.18 2.97 -9.47
N LEU A 152 6.56 1.80 -9.71
CA LEU A 152 7.13 0.49 -9.37
C LEU A 152 8.22 0.07 -10.37
N GLU A 153 8.07 0.39 -11.66
CA GLU A 153 9.02 0.02 -12.71
C GLU A 153 10.38 0.71 -12.62
N HIS A 154 10.46 1.90 -12.00
CA HIS A 154 11.75 2.53 -11.72
C HIS A 154 12.69 1.59 -10.94
N ARG A 155 12.18 0.61 -10.16
CA ARG A 155 13.00 -0.43 -9.50
C ARG A 155 13.64 -1.44 -10.45
N ARG A 156 13.06 -1.71 -11.63
CA ARG A 156 13.58 -2.73 -12.56
C ARG A 156 14.79 -2.22 -13.36
N LYS A 157 14.84 -0.92 -13.66
CA LYS A 157 15.90 -0.32 -14.49
C LYS A 157 17.17 0.01 -13.69
N THR A 158 17.06 0.47 -12.44
CA THR A 158 18.24 0.74 -11.59
C THR A 158 18.97 -0.54 -11.16
N ARG A 159 18.25 -1.65 -10.96
CA ARG A 159 18.86 -2.95 -10.61
C ARG A 159 19.69 -3.57 -11.75
N ARG A 160 19.49 -3.14 -13.01
CA ARG A 160 20.31 -3.56 -14.16
C ARG A 160 21.59 -2.75 -14.35
N LYS A 161 21.76 -1.61 -13.66
CA LYS A 161 22.94 -0.74 -13.82
C LYS A 161 24.06 -0.99 -12.78
N THR A 162 23.82 -1.79 -11.74
CA THR A 162 24.79 -2.03 -10.65
C THR A 162 25.55 -3.36 -10.73
N THR A 163 25.38 -4.15 -11.79
CA THR A 163 26.32 -5.23 -12.11
C THR A 163 27.43 -4.65 -13.00
N GLY A 164 28.55 -4.28 -12.39
CA GLY A 164 29.79 -3.97 -13.10
C GLY A 164 30.31 -5.17 -13.89
N PRO A 165 31.26 -4.96 -14.84
CA PRO A 165 31.72 -6.01 -15.72
C PRO A 165 32.41 -7.11 -14.92
N VAL A 166 31.87 -8.33 -15.00
CA VAL A 166 32.54 -9.54 -14.52
C VAL A 166 33.75 -9.75 -15.43
N HIS A 167 34.95 -9.54 -14.89
CA HIS A 167 36.18 -9.88 -15.58
C HIS A 167 36.25 -11.42 -15.67
N TYR A 168 35.86 -11.96 -16.82
CA TYR A 168 36.09 -13.36 -17.13
C TYR A 168 37.60 -13.56 -17.37
N GLN A 169 38.25 -14.31 -16.49
CA GLN A 169 39.55 -14.94 -16.78
C GLN A 169 39.26 -16.21 -17.59
N PRO A 170 39.78 -16.36 -18.82
CA PRO A 170 39.69 -17.62 -19.53
C PRO A 170 40.57 -18.67 -18.85
N CYS A 171 40.01 -19.86 -18.67
CA CYS A 171 40.71 -21.05 -18.18
C CYS A 171 41.77 -21.44 -19.22
N SER A 172 43.06 -21.39 -18.84
CA SER A 172 44.16 -21.78 -19.73
C SER A 172 44.03 -23.24 -20.13
N GLU A 173 44.05 -23.48 -21.44
CA GLU A 173 44.08 -24.81 -22.04
C GLU A 173 45.40 -25.53 -21.71
N ASP A 174 45.21 -26.82 -21.45
CA ASP A 174 46.18 -27.84 -21.09
C ASP A 174 47.16 -28.08 -22.25
N GLN A 175 48.34 -27.45 -22.22
CA GLN A 175 49.44 -27.83 -23.10
C GLN A 175 50.22 -28.99 -22.48
N ARG A 176 49.81 -30.21 -22.85
CA ARG A 176 50.73 -31.35 -22.89
C ARG A 176 51.82 -31.04 -23.92
N GLN A 177 53.03 -30.83 -23.45
CA GLN A 177 54.20 -30.86 -24.31
C GLN A 177 55.16 -31.94 -23.82
N ASP A 178 55.33 -32.87 -24.74
CA ASP A 178 56.20 -34.03 -24.75
C ASP A 178 57.68 -33.61 -24.88
N ARG A 179 58.57 -34.53 -24.45
CA ARG A 179 60.03 -34.65 -24.70
C ARG A 179 61.01 -34.15 -23.64
N GLY A 180 61.84 -35.09 -23.19
CA GLY A 180 63.16 -34.87 -22.60
C GLY A 180 63.55 -35.98 -21.64
#